data_AF-A0A1E4S672-F1
#
_entry.id   AF-A0A1E4S672-F1
#
_cell.length_a   1.000
_cell.length_b   1.000
_cell.length_c   1.000
_cell.angle_alpha   90.00
_cell.angle_beta   90.00
_cell.angle_gamma   90.00
#
_symmetry.space_group_name_H-M   'P 1'
#
loop_
_entity.id
_entity.type
_entity.pdbx_description
1 polymer ?
#
loop_
_entity_poly.entity_id
_entity_poly.type
_entity_poly.pdbx_seq_one_letter_code
_entity_poly.pdbx_strand_id
1 'polypeptide(L)'
;MSDEEWSSCSRCAEYQGTVPLKQTWISCDICSKWYHAHCLSLTRHDISRIKEYHCPECAAEHGGTVWMRSSGRKRNKVDYKALDEGDVDDAIIQTEHPHIAAFKEWAGDGTIDELAGDELTLEYALRTRIPKPVKIPSARTQGLGFTIPKFDVDDLVSSMGEDHYMEVMDVLTQNGSRDKWQLGKWRDYFKSSEEARERIFNVLSLEISNCSVGEAIKRPTYVEQVDLVDKLWPDELSGKPIVQKYCLMGV
;
A
#
# COMPACT_ATOMS: atom_id res chain seq x y z
N MET A 1 -23.55 35.07 8.21
CA MET A 1 -24.48 33.93 8.31
C MET A 1 -23.90 33.04 9.38
N SER A 2 -24.62 32.83 10.47
CA SER A 2 -24.15 32.18 11.70
C SER A 2 -23.92 30.68 11.48
N ASP A 3 -22.80 30.15 11.99
CA ASP A 3 -22.35 28.77 11.86
C ASP A 3 -23.18 27.72 12.64
N GLU A 4 -24.39 28.08 13.10
CA GLU A 4 -25.18 27.31 14.06
C GLU A 4 -26.25 26.39 13.45
N GLU A 5 -26.48 26.39 12.13
CA GLU A 5 -27.54 25.56 11.51
C GLU A 5 -27.09 24.14 11.11
N TRP A 6 -25.79 23.83 11.10
CA TRP A 6 -25.27 22.52 10.66
C TRP A 6 -25.08 21.48 11.78
N SER A 7 -25.42 21.82 13.03
CA SER A 7 -24.89 21.09 14.21
C SER A 7 -25.81 20.02 14.83
N SER A 8 -27.00 19.74 14.31
CA SER A 8 -27.92 18.79 14.97
C SER A 8 -28.41 17.69 14.04
N CYS A 9 -27.73 16.54 14.05
CA CYS A 9 -28.33 15.31 13.56
C CYS A 9 -29.45 14.87 14.52
N SER A 10 -30.68 14.82 14.04
CA SER A 10 -31.88 14.51 14.85
C SER A 10 -31.93 13.06 15.34
N ARG A 11 -30.99 12.21 14.94
CA ARG A 11 -30.87 10.80 15.33
C ARG A 11 -29.63 10.46 16.12
N CYS A 12 -28.84 11.45 16.53
CA CYS A 12 -27.70 11.23 17.42
C CYS A 12 -28.11 10.57 18.74
N ALA A 13 -29.25 10.97 19.31
CA ALA A 13 -29.75 10.46 20.58
C ALA A 13 -30.17 8.98 20.53
N GLU A 14 -30.46 8.45 19.33
CA GLU A 14 -30.89 7.07 19.11
C GLU A 14 -29.71 6.12 18.81
N TYR A 15 -28.50 6.66 18.62
CA TYR A 15 -27.32 5.87 18.26
C TYR A 15 -26.67 5.24 19.50
N GLN A 16 -26.63 3.90 19.52
CA GLN A 16 -26.06 3.12 20.64
C GLN A 16 -24.63 2.59 20.37
N GLY A 17 -24.03 2.96 19.24
CA GLY A 17 -22.71 2.49 18.82
C GLY A 17 -21.56 3.41 19.22
N THR A 18 -20.33 3.02 18.88
CA THR A 18 -19.15 3.87 19.02
C THR A 18 -19.12 4.93 17.92
N VAL A 19 -18.99 6.20 18.29
CA VAL A 19 -18.92 7.30 17.33
C VAL A 19 -17.60 7.21 16.54
N PRO A 20 -17.62 7.15 15.20
CA PRO A 20 -16.40 7.11 14.39
C PRO A 20 -15.59 8.40 14.51
N LEU A 21 -14.25 8.29 14.51
CA LEU A 21 -13.32 9.44 14.54
C LEU A 21 -13.53 10.41 13.37
N LYS A 22 -13.96 9.90 12.19
CA LYS A 22 -14.29 10.70 11.01
C LYS A 22 -15.77 10.58 10.69
N GLN A 23 -16.54 11.61 11.05
CA GLN A 23 -17.98 11.68 10.80
C GLN A 23 -18.25 11.95 9.32
N THR A 24 -19.14 11.16 8.73
CA THR A 24 -19.63 11.34 7.35
C THR A 24 -21.10 11.74 7.44
N TRP A 25 -21.47 12.79 6.70
CA TRP A 25 -22.80 13.39 6.76
C TRP A 25 -23.55 13.20 5.45
N ILE A 26 -24.88 13.11 5.55
CA ILE A 26 -25.79 13.04 4.40
C ILE A 26 -27.01 13.94 4.67
N SER A 27 -27.47 14.66 3.66
CA SER A 27 -28.67 15.50 3.73
C SER A 27 -29.85 14.80 3.09
N CYS A 28 -31.04 14.90 3.70
CA CYS A 28 -32.26 14.42 3.06
C CYS A 28 -32.70 15.37 1.94
N ASP A 29 -33.00 14.82 0.75
CA ASP A 29 -33.41 15.60 -0.42
C ASP A 29 -34.84 16.17 -0.32
N ILE A 30 -35.65 15.68 0.63
CA ILE A 30 -37.02 16.14 0.84
C ILE A 30 -37.10 17.26 1.89
N CYS A 31 -36.56 17.01 3.09
CA CYS A 31 -36.67 17.94 4.21
C CYS A 31 -35.39 18.75 4.47
N SER A 32 -34.31 18.51 3.71
CA SER A 32 -33.01 19.18 3.84
C SER A 32 -32.34 19.07 5.22
N LYS A 33 -32.82 18.15 6.08
CA LYS A 33 -32.19 17.85 7.37
C LYS A 33 -30.94 17.00 7.17
N TRP A 34 -29.90 17.28 7.95
CA TRP A 34 -28.63 16.58 7.94
C TRP A 34 -28.57 15.46 8.97
N TYR A 35 -27.96 14.35 8.57
CA TYR A 35 -27.81 13.16 9.40
C TYR A 35 -26.39 12.61 9.31
N HIS A 36 -25.89 12.01 10.39
CA HIS A 36 -24.70 11.18 10.32
C HIS A 36 -25.01 9.87 9.62
N ALA A 37 -24.11 9.44 8.74
CA ALA A 37 -24.19 8.13 8.09
C ALA A 37 -24.32 6.99 9.11
N HIS A 38 -23.55 7.03 10.20
CA HIS A 38 -23.60 5.99 11.24
C HIS A 38 -24.90 6.01 12.05
N CYS A 39 -25.55 7.16 12.25
CA CYS A 39 -26.87 7.26 12.90
C CYS A 39 -27.99 6.65 12.05
N LEU A 40 -27.73 6.39 10.77
CA LEU A 40 -28.67 5.80 9.82
C LEU A 40 -28.24 4.39 9.40
N SER A 41 -27.19 3.84 10.02
CA SER A 41 -26.57 2.57 9.62
C SER A 41 -26.15 2.53 8.14
N LEU A 42 -25.84 3.70 7.56
CA LEU A 42 -25.32 3.80 6.20
C LEU A 42 -23.79 3.66 6.21
N THR A 43 -23.28 2.76 5.38
CA THR A 43 -21.85 2.65 5.12
C THR A 43 -21.41 3.66 4.06
N ARG A 44 -20.10 3.89 3.93
CA ARG A 44 -19.56 4.69 2.80
C ARG A 44 -19.92 4.10 1.43
N HIS A 45 -20.05 2.78 1.36
CA HIS A 45 -20.49 2.10 0.15
C HIS A 45 -21.96 2.39 -0.17
N ASP A 46 -22.82 2.49 0.85
CA ASP A 46 -24.22 2.85 0.64
C ASP A 46 -24.34 4.29 0.15
N ILE A 47 -23.65 5.23 0.81
CA ILE A 47 -23.67 6.66 0.44
C ILE A 47 -23.26 6.86 -1.02
N SER A 48 -22.24 6.15 -1.50
CA SER A 48 -21.77 6.28 -2.88
C SER A 48 -22.78 5.79 -3.93
N ARG A 49 -23.79 5.02 -3.51
CA ARG A 49 -24.83 4.44 -4.38
C ARG A 49 -26.18 5.15 -4.27
N ILE A 50 -26.34 6.04 -3.30
CA ILE A 50 -27.57 6.82 -3.13
C ILE A 50 -27.59 7.91 -4.20
N LYS A 51 -28.71 7.99 -4.93
CA LYS A 51 -28.97 9.07 -5.89
C LYS A 51 -29.71 10.20 -5.20
N GLU A 52 -30.77 9.87 -4.46
CA GLU A 52 -31.58 10.80 -3.65
C GLU A 52 -31.85 10.12 -2.30
N TYR A 53 -31.40 10.75 -1.22
CA TYR A 53 -31.56 10.26 0.14
C TYR A 53 -32.86 10.74 0.76
N HIS A 54 -33.71 9.80 1.17
CA HIS A 54 -34.92 10.11 1.93
C HIS A 54 -34.74 9.62 3.37
N CYS A 55 -34.87 10.54 4.33
CA CYS A 55 -34.79 10.17 5.74
C CYS A 55 -36.01 9.31 6.14
N PRO A 56 -35.95 8.55 7.24
CA PRO A 56 -37.03 7.62 7.57
C PRO A 56 -38.39 8.27 7.85
N GLU A 57 -38.42 9.55 8.23
CA GLU A 57 -39.65 10.35 8.30
C GLU A 57 -40.21 10.61 6.89
N CYS A 58 -39.39 11.11 5.97
CA CYS A 58 -39.81 11.42 4.59
C CYS A 58 -40.07 10.16 3.76
N ALA A 59 -39.43 9.04 4.08
CA ALA A 59 -39.58 7.79 3.35
C ALA A 59 -40.99 7.22 3.42
N ALA A 60 -41.73 7.51 4.49
CA ALA A 60 -43.12 7.05 4.67
C ALA A 60 -44.10 7.72 3.69
N GLU A 61 -43.85 8.98 3.31
CA GLU A 61 -44.76 9.79 2.49
C GLU A 61 -44.27 9.96 1.04
N HIS A 62 -42.95 10.05 0.84
CA HIS A 62 -42.33 10.32 -0.46
C HIS A 62 -41.65 9.08 -1.08
N GLY A 63 -41.81 7.92 -0.45
CA GLY A 63 -41.14 6.67 -0.84
C GLY A 63 -39.70 6.59 -0.33
N GLY A 64 -39.13 5.39 -0.31
CA GLY A 64 -37.77 5.17 0.20
C GLY A 64 -36.67 5.84 -0.65
N THR A 65 -35.45 5.87 -0.10
CA THR A 65 -34.23 6.33 -0.76
C THR A 65 -34.11 5.81 -2.19
N VAL A 66 -33.85 6.72 -3.14
CA VAL A 66 -33.66 6.40 -4.55
C VAL A 66 -32.20 6.02 -4.77
N TRP A 67 -31.99 4.78 -5.19
CA TRP A 67 -30.66 4.26 -5.50
C TRP A 67 -30.27 4.56 -6.95
N MET A 68 -28.98 4.77 -7.20
CA MET A 68 -28.48 4.83 -8.57
C MET A 68 -28.81 3.53 -9.30
N ARG A 69 -29.37 3.65 -10.51
CA ARG A 69 -29.65 2.50 -11.36
C ARG A 69 -28.31 1.84 -11.72
N SER A 70 -28.12 0.61 -11.24
CA SER A 70 -27.00 -0.23 -11.66
C SER A 70 -27.13 -0.51 -13.15
N SER A 71 -26.29 0.11 -13.96
CA SER A 71 -26.05 -0.38 -15.31
C SER A 71 -25.17 -1.62 -15.19
N GLY A 72 -25.56 -2.74 -15.78
CA GLY A 72 -24.68 -3.91 -15.91
C GLY A 72 -23.45 -3.66 -16.79
N ARG A 73 -23.30 -2.46 -17.37
CA ARG A 73 -22.05 -2.03 -17.99
C ARG A 73 -21.06 -1.70 -16.87
N LYS A 74 -19.90 -2.38 -16.87
CA LYS A 74 -18.75 -2.00 -16.05
C LYS A 74 -18.50 -0.49 -16.26
N ARG A 75 -18.87 0.33 -15.28
CA ARG A 75 -18.41 1.72 -15.22
C ARG A 75 -17.07 1.67 -14.54
N ASN A 76 -16.06 2.12 -15.26
CA ASN A 76 -14.75 2.37 -14.69
C ASN A 76 -14.91 3.38 -13.55
N LYS A 77 -14.44 3.03 -12.35
CA LYS A 77 -14.49 3.91 -11.18
C LYS A 77 -13.55 5.08 -11.50
N VAL A 78 -14.05 6.31 -11.41
CA VAL A 78 -13.32 7.49 -11.87
C VAL A 78 -12.50 8.07 -10.73
N ASP A 79 -11.20 8.28 -10.93
CA ASP A 79 -10.33 8.98 -9.98
C ASP A 79 -10.51 10.50 -10.18
N TYR A 80 -11.38 11.09 -9.37
CA TYR A 80 -11.64 12.53 -9.41
C TYR A 80 -10.45 13.38 -8.95
N LYS A 81 -9.50 12.81 -8.20
CA LYS A 81 -8.27 13.52 -7.79
C LYS A 81 -7.31 13.61 -8.97
N ALA A 82 -7.16 12.54 -9.75
CA ALA A 82 -6.39 12.56 -11.00
C ALA A 82 -7.00 13.52 -12.04
N LEU A 83 -8.33 13.52 -12.19
CA LEU A 83 -9.02 14.45 -13.09
C LEU A 83 -8.87 15.92 -12.69
N ASP A 84 -8.97 16.23 -11.40
CA ASP A 84 -8.77 17.59 -10.88
C ASP A 84 -7.32 18.07 -11.08
N GLU A 85 -6.36 17.14 -10.97
CA GLU A 85 -4.94 17.38 -11.21
C GLU A 85 -4.54 17.36 -12.70
N GLY A 86 -5.50 17.20 -13.63
CA GLY A 86 -5.30 17.27 -15.08
C GLY A 86 -4.81 15.97 -15.75
N ASP A 87 -4.76 14.86 -15.01
CA ASP A 87 -4.31 13.55 -15.48
C ASP A 87 -5.48 12.76 -16.05
N VAL A 88 -5.86 13.08 -17.29
CA VAL A 88 -7.03 12.49 -17.99
C VAL A 88 -6.82 11.03 -18.41
N ASP A 89 -5.56 10.59 -18.58
CA ASP A 89 -5.24 9.21 -18.99
C ASP A 89 -5.36 8.21 -17.82
N ASP A 90 -5.15 8.68 -16.58
CA ASP A 90 -5.22 7.89 -15.34
C ASP A 90 -6.57 8.03 -14.58
N ALA A 91 -7.54 8.69 -15.19
CA ALA A 91 -8.86 8.95 -14.60
C ALA A 91 -9.70 7.70 -14.32
N ILE A 92 -9.24 6.51 -14.70
CA ILE A 92 -9.87 5.22 -14.43
C ILE A 92 -9.09 4.53 -13.31
N ILE A 93 -9.72 4.27 -12.18
CA ILE A 93 -9.20 3.38 -11.14
C ILE A 93 -9.10 1.98 -11.76
N GLN A 94 -7.90 1.66 -12.22
CA GLN A 94 -7.54 0.34 -12.67
C GLN A 94 -7.06 -0.44 -11.45
N THR A 95 -7.78 -1.51 -11.11
CA THR A 95 -7.35 -2.46 -10.08
C THR A 95 -6.24 -3.38 -10.57
N GLU A 96 -5.90 -3.31 -11.86
CA GLU A 96 -4.84 -4.07 -12.48
C GLU A 96 -4.10 -3.22 -13.52
N HIS A 97 -2.78 -3.36 -13.58
CA HIS A 97 -1.96 -2.67 -14.59
C HIS A 97 -2.31 -3.16 -16.02
N PRO A 98 -2.39 -2.29 -17.05
CA PRO A 98 -2.81 -2.68 -18.41
C PRO A 98 -2.02 -3.83 -19.03
N HIS A 99 -0.73 -3.92 -18.68
CA HIS A 99 0.18 -4.93 -19.21
C HIS A 99 0.21 -6.23 -18.40
N ILE A 100 -0.56 -6.36 -17.31
CA ILE A 100 -0.49 -7.53 -16.43
C ILE A 100 -0.80 -8.85 -17.17
N ALA A 101 -1.73 -8.82 -18.12
CA ALA A 101 -2.08 -9.99 -18.92
C ALA A 101 -0.90 -10.46 -19.78
N ALA A 102 -0.24 -9.52 -20.47
CA ALA A 102 0.95 -9.81 -21.27
C ALA A 102 2.09 -10.37 -20.41
N PHE A 103 2.29 -9.83 -19.21
CA PHE A 103 3.31 -10.36 -18.29
C PHE A 103 2.98 -11.76 -17.77
N LYS A 104 1.70 -12.07 -17.51
CA LYS A 104 1.28 -13.42 -17.08
C LYS A 104 1.44 -14.47 -18.19
N GLU A 105 1.35 -14.07 -19.45
CA GLU A 105 1.54 -14.94 -20.61
C GLU A 105 3.01 -15.04 -21.05
N TRP A 106 3.88 -14.17 -20.56
CA TRP A 106 5.29 -14.14 -20.95
C TRP A 106 6.05 -15.35 -20.37
N ALA A 107 6.57 -16.20 -21.25
CA ALA A 107 7.33 -17.39 -20.87
C ALA A 107 8.81 -17.11 -20.56
N GLY A 108 9.35 -15.97 -21.03
CA GLY A 108 10.77 -15.62 -20.93
C GLY A 108 11.70 -16.54 -21.73
N ASP A 109 12.88 -16.04 -22.04
CA ASP A 109 13.99 -16.77 -22.68
C ASP A 109 15.29 -16.74 -21.84
N GLY A 110 15.22 -16.12 -20.66
CA GLY A 110 16.33 -16.02 -19.74
C GLY A 110 16.78 -17.37 -19.21
N THR A 111 18.08 -17.53 -19.01
CA THR A 111 18.65 -18.69 -18.33
C THR A 111 19.14 -18.29 -16.95
N ILE A 112 18.82 -19.11 -15.95
CA ILE A 112 19.30 -19.01 -14.58
C ILE A 112 20.09 -20.27 -14.24
N ASP A 113 21.10 -20.13 -13.41
CA ASP A 113 21.76 -21.27 -12.80
C ASP A 113 21.11 -21.55 -11.44
N GLU A 114 20.86 -22.81 -11.10
CA GLU A 114 20.41 -23.19 -9.76
C GLU A 114 21.57 -23.81 -8.99
N LEU A 115 21.77 -23.38 -7.75
CA LEU A 115 22.79 -23.93 -6.84
C LEU A 115 22.17 -24.24 -5.48
N ALA A 116 22.74 -25.23 -4.79
CA ALA A 116 22.57 -25.34 -3.35
C ALA A 116 23.34 -24.19 -2.66
N GLY A 117 22.84 -23.73 -1.52
CA GLY A 117 23.38 -22.50 -0.94
C GLY A 117 24.78 -22.65 -0.32
N ASP A 118 25.25 -23.85 0.00
CA ASP A 118 26.65 -24.13 0.37
C ASP A 118 27.61 -24.16 -0.82
N GLU A 119 27.11 -24.24 -2.05
CA GLU A 119 27.94 -24.17 -3.27
C GLU A 119 28.34 -22.73 -3.62
N LEU A 120 27.54 -21.74 -3.20
CA LEU A 120 27.83 -20.33 -3.45
C LEU A 120 28.91 -19.80 -2.50
N THR A 121 30.16 -20.11 -2.84
CA THR A 121 31.38 -19.71 -2.12
C THR A 121 32.19 -18.67 -2.91
N LEU A 122 33.12 -18.00 -2.23
CA LEU A 122 34.08 -17.12 -2.89
C LEU A 122 34.90 -17.85 -3.97
N GLU A 123 35.33 -19.10 -3.70
CA GLU A 123 36.07 -19.90 -4.67
C GLU A 123 35.22 -20.20 -5.91
N TYR A 124 33.97 -20.63 -5.71
CA TYR A 124 33.03 -20.84 -6.81
C TYR A 124 32.90 -19.58 -7.65
N ALA A 125 32.65 -18.43 -7.01
CA ALA A 125 32.44 -17.16 -7.70
C ALA A 125 33.68 -16.69 -8.48
N LEU A 126 34.88 -16.80 -7.91
CA LEU A 126 36.12 -16.44 -8.61
C LEU A 126 36.39 -17.35 -9.81
N ARG A 127 36.06 -18.64 -9.68
CA ARG A 127 36.23 -19.64 -10.75
C ARG A 127 35.23 -19.46 -11.89
N THR A 128 33.94 -19.30 -11.58
CA THR A 128 32.87 -19.24 -12.59
C THR A 128 32.58 -17.83 -13.09
N ARG A 129 32.91 -16.82 -12.28
CA ARG A 129 32.54 -15.40 -12.45
C ARG A 129 31.04 -15.13 -12.44
N ILE A 130 30.21 -16.11 -12.10
CA ILE A 130 28.74 -16.02 -12.02
C ILE A 130 28.16 -15.27 -13.25
N PRO A 131 28.26 -15.86 -14.46
CA PRO A 131 27.93 -15.15 -15.71
C PRO A 131 26.43 -14.96 -15.92
N LYS A 132 25.60 -15.60 -15.10
CA LYS A 132 24.13 -15.59 -15.16
C LYS A 132 23.56 -15.43 -13.75
N PRO A 133 22.30 -14.97 -13.61
CA PRO A 133 21.63 -14.96 -12.32
C PRO A 133 21.58 -16.37 -11.71
N VAL A 134 21.87 -16.45 -10.41
CA VAL A 134 21.82 -17.72 -9.65
C VAL A 134 20.61 -17.71 -8.74
N LYS A 135 19.82 -18.78 -8.80
CA LYS A 135 18.71 -19.04 -7.89
C LYS A 135 19.13 -20.08 -6.85
N ILE A 136 18.89 -19.77 -5.58
CA ILE A 136 19.07 -20.70 -4.46
C ILE A 136 17.69 -21.06 -3.90
N PRO A 137 17.09 -22.21 -4.28
CA PRO A 137 15.71 -22.54 -3.91
C PRO A 137 15.45 -22.57 -2.39
N SER A 138 16.45 -22.96 -1.60
CA SER A 138 16.34 -23.12 -0.14
C SER A 138 17.30 -22.20 0.62
N ALA A 139 17.39 -20.93 0.19
CA ALA A 139 18.34 -19.95 0.71
C ALA A 139 18.33 -19.80 2.26
N ARG A 140 17.17 -20.00 2.91
CA ARG A 140 17.02 -19.88 4.37
C ARG A 140 17.53 -21.08 5.15
N THR A 141 17.76 -22.23 4.51
CA THR A 141 18.09 -23.49 5.19
C THR A 141 19.36 -24.15 4.65
N GLN A 142 19.88 -23.73 3.51
CA GLN A 142 21.04 -24.35 2.87
C GLN A 142 22.27 -23.45 2.89
N GLY A 143 23.09 -23.51 3.93
CA GLY A 143 24.52 -23.18 3.84
C GLY A 143 24.98 -21.73 3.54
N LEU A 144 24.10 -20.81 3.13
CA LEU A 144 24.49 -19.43 2.76
C LEU A 144 24.99 -18.59 3.95
N GLY A 145 24.73 -19.02 5.19
CA GLY A 145 24.89 -18.17 6.38
C GLY A 145 24.01 -16.93 6.37
N PHE A 146 22.94 -16.96 5.55
CA PHE A 146 21.92 -15.93 5.41
C PHE A 146 20.78 -16.14 6.40
N THR A 147 20.38 -15.08 7.10
CA THR A 147 19.30 -15.13 8.09
C THR A 147 18.41 -13.92 7.93
N ILE A 148 17.10 -14.15 7.90
CA ILE A 148 16.08 -13.10 8.02
C ILE A 148 15.13 -13.51 9.15
N PRO A 149 14.94 -12.67 10.19
CA PRO A 149 13.99 -12.95 11.26
C PRO A 149 12.56 -13.04 10.71
N LYS A 150 11.65 -13.64 11.47
CA LYS A 150 10.22 -13.50 11.17
C LYS A 150 9.79 -12.11 11.64
N PHE A 151 9.30 -11.28 10.73
CA PHE A 151 8.78 -9.95 11.03
C PHE A 151 7.70 -9.58 10.01
N ASP A 152 6.91 -8.55 10.32
CA ASP A 152 5.94 -7.93 9.41
C ASP A 152 6.05 -6.39 9.41
N VAL A 153 5.06 -5.73 8.78
CA VAL A 153 5.05 -4.26 8.66
C VAL A 153 4.88 -3.55 10.01
N ASP A 154 4.26 -4.18 11.02
CA ASP A 154 4.16 -3.59 12.36
C ASP A 154 5.51 -3.59 13.08
N ASP A 155 6.30 -4.65 12.89
CA ASP A 155 7.65 -4.73 13.45
C ASP A 155 8.55 -3.64 12.86
N LEU A 156 8.42 -3.36 11.55
CA LEU A 156 9.13 -2.26 10.89
C LEU A 156 8.71 -0.90 11.47
N VAL A 157 7.42 -0.65 11.61
CA VAL A 157 6.89 0.58 12.22
C VAL A 157 7.41 0.74 13.65
N SER A 158 7.39 -0.33 14.44
CA SER A 158 7.89 -0.33 15.81
C SER A 158 9.38 -0.06 15.90
N SER A 159 10.14 -0.50 14.88
CA SER A 159 11.59 -0.36 14.79
C SER A 159 12.03 1.03 14.31
N MET A 160 11.33 1.60 13.33
CA MET A 160 11.76 2.82 12.63
C MET A 160 10.94 4.07 12.99
N GLY A 161 9.76 3.90 13.59
CA GLY A 161 8.82 4.98 13.92
C GLY A 161 7.70 5.14 12.89
N GLU A 162 6.51 5.54 13.36
CA GLU A 162 5.34 5.78 12.48
C GLU A 162 5.55 6.96 11.52
N ASP A 163 6.33 7.95 11.94
CA ASP A 163 6.62 9.20 11.23
C ASP A 163 7.76 9.10 10.22
N HIS A 164 8.44 7.95 10.16
CA HIS A 164 9.52 7.69 9.21
C HIS A 164 9.05 7.87 7.76
N TYR A 165 9.68 8.80 7.04
CA TYR A 165 9.34 9.06 5.63
C TYR A 165 9.90 8.00 4.70
N MET A 166 9.12 7.65 3.67
CA MET A 166 9.54 6.71 2.65
C MET A 166 9.07 7.12 1.26
N GLU A 167 9.76 6.61 0.25
CA GLU A 167 9.34 6.71 -1.13
C GLU A 167 8.39 5.57 -1.48
N VAL A 168 7.23 5.94 -2.02
CA VAL A 168 6.20 5.01 -2.48
C VAL A 168 5.99 5.27 -3.96
N MET A 169 6.09 4.22 -4.76
CA MET A 169 5.84 4.26 -6.20
C MET A 169 4.38 3.98 -6.46
N ASP A 170 3.78 4.77 -7.33
CA ASP A 170 2.50 4.41 -7.94
C ASP A 170 2.72 3.50 -9.14
N VAL A 171 2.11 2.32 -9.09
CA VAL A 171 2.34 1.26 -10.06
C VAL A 171 1.73 1.59 -11.42
N LEU A 172 0.62 2.33 -11.49
CA LEU A 172 -0.03 2.62 -12.77
C LEU A 172 0.70 3.72 -13.52
N THR A 173 1.03 4.81 -12.81
CA THR A 173 1.69 5.98 -13.39
C THR A 173 3.20 5.80 -13.55
N GLN A 174 3.78 4.76 -12.93
CA GLN A 174 5.23 4.52 -12.84
C GLN A 174 6.02 5.70 -12.24
N ASN A 175 5.35 6.57 -11.48
CA ASN A 175 5.95 7.73 -10.84
C ASN A 175 6.01 7.57 -9.32
N GLY A 176 6.92 8.30 -8.69
CA GLY A 176 6.89 8.50 -7.24
C GLY A 176 5.57 9.15 -6.82
N SER A 177 4.99 8.67 -5.73
CA SER A 177 3.76 9.23 -5.19
C SER A 177 3.96 10.71 -4.85
N ARG A 178 3.03 11.55 -5.30
CA ARG A 178 3.03 12.99 -4.98
C ARG A 178 2.78 13.24 -3.49
N ASP A 179 2.07 12.32 -2.83
CA ASP A 179 1.81 12.39 -1.41
C ASP A 179 3.10 12.05 -0.63
N LYS A 180 3.36 12.77 0.46
CA LYS A 180 4.38 12.35 1.41
C LYS A 180 3.90 11.11 2.17
N TRP A 181 4.68 10.04 2.10
CA TRP A 181 4.37 8.79 2.80
C TRP A 181 5.20 8.65 4.06
N GLN A 182 4.51 8.31 5.14
CA GLN A 182 5.10 7.89 6.40
C GLN A 182 4.82 6.40 6.60
N LEU A 183 5.72 5.71 7.30
CA LEU A 183 5.66 4.26 7.51
C LEU A 183 4.37 3.81 8.20
N GLY A 184 3.82 4.60 9.15
CA GLY A 184 2.51 4.32 9.74
C GLY A 184 1.37 4.38 8.72
N LYS A 185 1.37 5.39 7.84
CA LYS A 185 0.39 5.49 6.73
C LYS A 185 0.53 4.32 5.76
N TRP A 186 1.76 3.90 5.46
CA TRP A 186 2.03 2.73 4.62
C TRP A 186 1.51 1.44 5.25
N ARG A 187 1.76 1.19 6.54
CA ARG A 187 1.20 0.05 7.28
C ARG A 187 -0.31 -0.04 7.11
N ASP A 188 -1.01 1.07 7.34
CA ASP A 188 -2.46 1.12 7.28
C ASP A 188 -2.98 0.83 5.86
N TYR A 189 -2.29 1.35 4.84
CA TYR A 189 -2.57 1.04 3.42
C TYR A 189 -2.28 -0.44 3.07
N PHE A 190 -1.11 -0.94 3.47
CA PHE A 190 -0.65 -2.30 3.18
C PHE A 190 -1.64 -3.34 3.74
N LYS A 191 -2.18 -3.06 4.93
CA LYS A 191 -3.19 -3.90 5.60
C LYS A 191 -4.63 -3.66 5.16
N SER A 192 -4.91 -2.66 4.34
CA SER A 192 -6.28 -2.42 3.85
C SER A 192 -6.71 -3.55 2.91
N SER A 193 -8.02 -3.79 2.78
CA SER A 193 -8.54 -4.74 1.79
C SER A 193 -8.33 -4.22 0.37
N GLU A 194 -8.35 -5.12 -0.62
CA GLU A 194 -8.19 -4.77 -2.03
C GLU A 194 -9.25 -3.76 -2.51
N GLU A 195 -10.50 -3.92 -2.06
CA GLU A 195 -11.62 -3.04 -2.45
C GLU A 195 -11.49 -1.62 -1.87
N ALA A 196 -10.78 -1.48 -0.75
CA ALA A 196 -10.50 -0.19 -0.12
C ALA A 196 -9.35 0.56 -0.80
N ARG A 197 -8.54 -0.12 -1.62
CA ARG A 197 -7.40 0.48 -2.32
C ARG A 197 -7.87 1.16 -3.59
N GLU A 198 -7.71 2.49 -3.62
CA GLU A 198 -8.02 3.28 -4.82
C GLU A 198 -6.86 3.29 -5.82
N ARG A 199 -5.63 3.08 -5.33
CA ARG A 199 -4.39 3.05 -6.12
C ARG A 199 -3.53 1.87 -5.67
N ILE A 200 -2.71 1.38 -6.59
CA ILE A 200 -1.75 0.32 -6.34
C ILE A 200 -0.37 0.96 -6.15
N PHE A 201 0.18 0.76 -4.97
CA PHE A 201 1.46 1.33 -4.58
C PHE A 201 2.47 0.23 -4.27
N ASN A 202 3.74 0.58 -4.39
CA ASN A 202 4.85 -0.30 -4.10
C ASN A 202 5.98 0.46 -3.40
N VAL A 203 6.64 -0.17 -2.44
CA VAL A 203 7.85 0.34 -1.78
C VAL A 203 9.05 -0.41 -2.30
N LEU A 204 9.98 0.32 -2.92
CA LEU A 204 11.17 -0.26 -3.56
C LEU A 204 12.47 -0.01 -2.80
N SER A 205 12.55 1.10 -2.06
CA SER A 205 13.82 1.66 -1.58
C SER A 205 13.81 2.00 -0.09
N LEU A 206 12.99 1.30 0.72
CA LEU A 206 13.06 1.43 2.17
C LEU A 206 14.32 0.73 2.69
N GLU A 207 15.35 1.51 2.96
CA GLU A 207 16.60 1.07 3.57
C GLU A 207 16.38 0.78 5.06
N ILE A 208 16.81 -0.39 5.52
CA ILE A 208 16.54 -0.86 6.89
C ILE A 208 17.80 -1.23 7.68
N SER A 209 19.01 -0.95 7.19
CA SER A 209 20.26 -1.35 7.86
C SER A 209 20.37 -0.79 9.28
N ASN A 210 19.82 0.40 9.52
CA ASN A 210 19.89 1.11 10.80
C ASN A 210 18.59 1.00 11.62
N CYS A 211 18.01 -0.19 11.69
CA CYS A 211 16.88 -0.48 12.56
C CYS A 211 17.00 -1.90 13.15
N SER A 212 16.30 -2.18 14.24
CA SER A 212 16.38 -3.48 14.94
C SER A 212 16.04 -4.68 14.04
N VAL A 213 15.12 -4.51 13.09
CA VAL A 213 14.79 -5.55 12.09
C VAL A 213 15.97 -5.80 11.16
N GLY A 214 16.59 -4.75 10.64
CA GLY A 214 17.74 -4.88 9.74
C GLY A 214 19.00 -5.37 10.44
N GLU A 215 19.23 -5.00 11.70
CA GLU A 215 20.33 -5.52 12.52
C GLU A 215 20.25 -7.05 12.68
N ALA A 216 19.04 -7.58 12.84
CA ALA A 216 18.79 -9.02 12.94
C ALA A 216 18.93 -9.77 11.60
N ILE A 217 18.99 -9.07 10.46
CA ILE A 217 19.24 -9.67 9.15
C ILE A 217 20.73 -9.87 8.93
N LYS A 218 21.12 -11.11 8.63
CA LYS A 218 22.46 -11.44 8.16
C LYS A 218 22.44 -11.71 6.66
N ARG A 219 23.30 -11.05 5.90
CA ARG A 219 23.43 -11.23 4.44
C ARG A 219 24.11 -12.58 4.14
N PRO A 220 24.00 -13.12 2.91
CA PRO A 220 24.75 -14.32 2.56
C PRO A 220 26.25 -14.11 2.79
N THR A 221 26.93 -15.12 3.33
CA THR A 221 28.35 -15.05 3.72
C THR A 221 29.25 -14.61 2.57
N TYR A 222 28.97 -15.12 1.35
CA TYR A 222 29.68 -14.70 0.15
C TYR A 222 29.52 -13.19 -0.13
N VAL A 223 28.33 -12.62 0.06
CA VAL A 223 28.07 -11.19 -0.17
C VAL A 223 28.90 -10.33 0.78
N GLU A 224 28.91 -10.65 2.08
CA GLU A 224 29.74 -9.96 3.08
C GLU A 224 31.24 -10.08 2.75
N GLN A 225 31.67 -11.19 2.16
CA GLN A 225 33.06 -11.39 1.75
C GLN A 225 33.50 -10.58 0.53
N VAL A 226 32.59 -10.07 -0.30
CA VAL A 226 32.92 -9.35 -1.55
C VAL A 226 32.40 -7.92 -1.60
N ASP A 227 31.52 -7.51 -0.69
CA ASP A 227 30.98 -6.15 -0.63
C ASP A 227 32.10 -5.11 -0.46
N LEU A 228 32.17 -4.17 -1.41
CA LEU A 228 33.19 -3.12 -1.41
C LEU A 228 32.94 -2.07 -0.33
N VAL A 229 31.68 -1.81 0.05
CA VAL A 229 31.37 -0.87 1.13
C VAL A 229 31.86 -1.44 2.46
N ASP A 230 31.69 -2.73 2.70
CA ASP A 230 32.21 -3.39 3.92
C ASP A 230 33.75 -3.34 3.96
N LYS A 231 34.41 -3.51 2.81
CA LYS A 231 35.89 -3.60 2.75
C LYS A 231 36.60 -2.26 2.74
N LEU A 232 36.01 -1.27 2.08
CA LEU A 232 36.69 -0.02 1.72
C LEU A 232 36.15 1.19 2.48
N TRP A 233 35.05 1.04 3.23
CA TRP A 233 34.43 2.13 3.98
C TRP A 233 34.52 1.90 5.51
N PRO A 234 35.65 2.29 6.14
CA PRO A 234 35.76 2.36 7.59
C PRO A 234 34.63 3.16 8.24
N ASP A 235 34.28 2.80 9.47
CA ASP A 235 33.15 3.42 10.19
C ASP A 235 33.42 4.89 10.55
N GLU A 236 34.69 5.33 10.54
CA GLU A 236 35.07 6.71 10.78
C GLU A 236 34.84 7.64 9.57
N LEU A 237 34.59 7.08 8.38
CA LEU A 237 34.36 7.87 7.17
C LEU A 237 32.90 8.28 7.02
N SER A 238 32.66 9.59 6.93
CA SER A 238 31.35 10.12 6.56
C SER A 238 30.98 9.75 5.12
N GLY A 239 29.68 9.62 4.85
CA GLY A 239 29.18 9.34 3.50
C GLY A 239 29.28 7.87 3.07
N LYS A 240 29.37 6.94 4.02
CA LYS A 240 29.21 5.50 3.77
C LYS A 240 27.89 5.25 3.04
N PRO A 241 27.91 4.63 1.84
CA PRO A 241 26.68 4.26 1.15
C PRO A 241 25.86 3.27 1.99
N ILE A 242 24.59 3.60 2.22
CA ILE A 242 23.65 2.74 2.95
C ILE A 242 22.68 2.15 1.92
N VAL A 243 23.07 1.01 1.37
CA VAL A 243 22.41 0.35 0.23
C VAL A 243 22.45 -1.18 0.35
N GLN A 244 22.72 -1.69 1.55
CA GLN A 244 22.98 -3.12 1.80
C GLN A 244 21.73 -3.91 2.14
N LYS A 245 20.73 -3.28 2.78
CA LYS A 245 19.51 -3.95 3.25
C LYS A 245 18.28 -3.11 2.91
N TYR A 246 17.46 -3.64 2.01
CA TYR A 246 16.18 -3.02 1.64
C TYR A 246 15.02 -3.91 2.05
N CYS A 247 13.93 -3.29 2.50
CA CYS A 247 12.63 -3.93 2.62
C CYS A 247 11.73 -3.48 1.47
N LEU A 248 11.35 -4.42 0.62
CA LEU A 248 10.42 -4.18 -0.48
C LEU A 248 9.04 -4.69 -0.07
N MET A 249 8.01 -3.88 -0.29
CA MET A 249 6.63 -4.19 0.09
C MET A 249 5.69 -3.82 -1.05
N GLY A 250 4.97 -4.81 -1.59
CA GLY A 250 3.94 -4.64 -2.60
C GLY A 250 2.65 -5.34 -2.18
N VAL A 251 1.52 -4.83 -2.64
CA VAL A 251 0.16 -5.29 -2.30
C VAL A 251 -0.50 -6.10 -3.40
#